data_AF-A0A094FKD7-F1
#
_entry.id   AF-A0A094FKD7-F1
#
_cell.length_a   1.000
_cell.length_b   1.000
_cell.length_c   1.000
_cell.angle_alpha   90.00
_cell.angle_beta   90.00
_cell.angle_gamma   90.00
#
_symmetry.space_group_name_H-M   'P 1'
#
loop_
_entity.id
_entity.type
_entity.pdbx_description
1 polymer ?
#
loop_
_entity_poly.entity_id
_entity_poly.type
_entity_poly.pdbx_seq_one_letter_code
_entity_poly.pdbx_strand_id
1 'polypeptide(L)'
;MASTTKAPEKRKEKPSALRSVIAGASAGAVEISITYPAEFAKTRTQLNQRLSGADKLPWPKFGPAWYAGCTTLIIGNSLKAGVRFVAFDQFKSMLQDENGHISGPRTVIAGFGAGVTESLLAVTPFESIKTTLIDDRKAAKPRLRGFLHAVPIIARERGIRGFFQGFVPTTARQAANSATRFGSYNFFKQIAESYVAPGEKLGAASTFGIGGLAGLITVEAAVYEQLGLWKPACAEGGCVDAVVGSVAEVGETDA
;
A
#
# COMPACT_ATOMS: atom_id res chain seq x y z
N MET A 1 -59.56 2.41 -1.31
CA MET A 1 -58.28 1.75 -0.95
C MET A 1 -57.33 1.93 -2.12
N ALA A 2 -56.49 2.97 -2.07
CA ALA A 2 -55.52 3.25 -3.14
C ALA A 2 -54.27 2.40 -2.92
N SER A 3 -54.05 1.45 -3.82
CA SER A 3 -52.84 0.63 -3.88
C SER A 3 -51.68 1.48 -4.43
N THR A 4 -50.76 1.90 -3.56
CA THR A 4 -49.54 2.62 -3.95
C THR A 4 -48.55 1.65 -4.59
N THR A 5 -48.54 1.60 -5.92
CA THR A 5 -47.54 0.91 -6.72
C THR A 5 -46.17 1.59 -6.51
N LYS A 6 -45.25 0.95 -5.76
CA LYS A 6 -43.86 1.39 -5.65
C LYS A 6 -43.21 1.33 -7.04
N ALA A 7 -42.64 2.45 -7.49
CA ALA A 7 -41.87 2.52 -8.73
C ALA A 7 -40.66 1.55 -8.70
N PRO A 8 -40.25 0.98 -9.84
CA PRO A 8 -39.12 0.07 -9.90
C PRO A 8 -37.80 0.81 -9.60
N GLU A 9 -37.08 0.34 -8.58
CA GLU A 9 -35.80 0.88 -8.17
C GLU A 9 -34.76 0.64 -9.28
N LYS A 10 -34.24 1.71 -9.89
CA LYS A 10 -33.20 1.63 -10.93
C LYS A 10 -31.95 0.95 -10.33
N ARG A 11 -31.68 -0.29 -10.72
CA ARG A 11 -30.46 -1.03 -10.40
C ARG A 11 -29.26 -0.22 -10.90
N LYS A 12 -28.54 0.44 -9.99
CA LYS A 12 -27.28 1.12 -10.32
C LYS A 12 -26.32 0.08 -10.88
N GLU A 13 -26.02 0.16 -12.17
CA GLU A 13 -25.00 -0.68 -12.80
C GLU A 13 -23.69 -0.54 -12.01
N LYS A 14 -23.16 -1.67 -11.53
CA LYS A 14 -21.87 -1.70 -10.85
C LYS A 14 -20.83 -1.14 -11.83
N PRO A 15 -19.99 -0.15 -11.45
CA PRO A 15 -18.89 0.24 -12.31
C PRO A 15 -18.06 -1.01 -12.59
N SER A 16 -17.85 -1.31 -13.87
CA SER A 16 -17.01 -2.43 -14.30
C SER A 16 -15.67 -2.33 -13.59
N ALA A 17 -15.20 -3.43 -13.00
CA ALA A 17 -13.90 -3.54 -12.33
C ALA A 17 -12.78 -2.88 -13.14
N LEU A 18 -12.82 -3.05 -14.46
CA LEU A 18 -11.87 -2.45 -15.40
C LEU A 18 -11.88 -0.91 -15.35
N ARG A 19 -13.05 -0.28 -15.23
CA ARG A 19 -13.15 1.19 -15.10
C ARG A 19 -12.54 1.69 -13.79
N SER A 20 -12.74 0.97 -12.69
CA SER A 20 -12.13 1.29 -11.39
C SER A 20 -10.62 1.09 -11.41
N VAL A 21 -10.12 0.05 -12.08
CA VAL A 21 -8.68 -0.19 -12.26
C VAL A 21 -8.04 0.93 -13.09
N ILE A 22 -8.64 1.31 -14.22
CA ILE A 22 -8.12 2.38 -15.07
C ILE A 22 -8.12 3.72 -14.33
N ALA A 23 -9.20 4.04 -13.61
CA ALA A 23 -9.28 5.26 -12.79
C ALA A 23 -8.24 5.27 -11.66
N GLY A 24 -8.02 4.13 -10.99
CA GLY A 24 -7.00 4.01 -9.96
C GLY A 24 -5.58 4.12 -10.51
N ALA A 25 -5.31 3.50 -11.66
CA ALA A 25 -4.01 3.56 -12.32
C ALA A 25 -3.69 4.98 -12.83
N SER A 26 -4.66 5.67 -13.41
CA SER A 26 -4.47 7.05 -13.88
C SER A 26 -4.29 8.03 -12.71
N ALA A 27 -5.09 7.90 -11.65
CA ALA A 27 -4.92 8.69 -10.43
C ALA A 27 -3.53 8.47 -9.82
N GLY A 28 -3.09 7.21 -9.71
CA GLY A 28 -1.75 6.88 -9.22
C GLY A 28 -0.61 7.39 -10.11
N ALA A 29 -0.80 7.40 -11.43
CA ALA A 29 0.19 7.97 -12.35
C ALA A 29 0.34 9.48 -12.18
N VAL A 30 -0.77 10.20 -11.97
CA VAL A 30 -0.76 11.64 -11.68
C VAL A 30 -0.10 11.92 -10.32
N GLU A 31 -0.49 11.18 -9.29
CA GLU A 31 0.12 11.26 -7.95
C GLU A 31 1.64 11.07 -8.02
N ILE A 32 2.12 10.01 -8.67
CA ILE A 32 3.55 9.74 -8.82
C ILE A 32 4.22 10.87 -9.58
N SER A 33 3.61 11.36 -10.65
CA SER A 33 4.19 12.47 -11.44
C SER A 33 4.38 13.73 -10.59
N ILE A 34 3.43 14.06 -9.72
CA ILE A 34 3.53 15.23 -8.84
C ILE A 34 4.57 15.01 -7.73
N THR A 35 4.65 13.80 -7.18
CA THR A 35 5.51 13.48 -6.02
C THR A 35 6.94 13.06 -6.39
N TYR A 36 7.18 12.67 -7.65
CA TYR A 36 8.48 12.13 -8.10
C TYR A 36 9.69 13.05 -7.85
N PRO A 37 9.61 14.38 -8.01
CA PRO A 37 10.76 15.25 -7.72
C PRO A 37 11.27 15.11 -6.27
N ALA A 38 10.37 14.90 -5.30
CA ALA A 38 10.75 14.66 -3.91
C ALA A 38 11.41 13.28 -3.72
N GLU A 39 10.87 12.24 -4.37
CA GLU A 39 11.46 10.89 -4.37
C GLU A 39 12.86 10.88 -5.02
N PHE A 40 13.05 11.63 -6.10
CA PHE A 40 14.36 11.81 -6.73
C PHE A 40 15.35 12.50 -5.78
N ALA A 41 14.95 13.60 -5.14
CA ALA A 41 15.79 14.31 -4.18
C ALA A 41 16.19 13.43 -2.98
N LYS A 42 15.23 12.67 -2.45
CA LYS A 42 15.47 11.69 -1.38
C LYS A 42 16.46 10.62 -1.81
N THR A 43 16.23 10.00 -2.96
CA THR A 43 17.09 8.93 -3.49
C THR A 43 18.52 9.44 -3.75
N ARG A 44 18.67 10.64 -4.33
CA ARG A 44 19.99 11.23 -4.58
C ARG A 44 20.71 11.60 -3.28
N THR A 45 19.99 12.12 -2.29
CA THR A 45 20.55 12.40 -0.96
C THR A 45 21.03 11.11 -0.28
N GLN A 46 20.21 10.07 -0.26
CA GLN A 46 20.57 8.76 0.30
C GLN A 46 21.76 8.13 -0.42
N LEU A 47 21.87 8.31 -1.74
CA LEU A 47 23.00 7.83 -2.52
C LEU A 47 24.28 8.62 -2.21
N ASN A 48 24.21 9.95 -2.18
CA ASN A 48 25.36 10.81 -1.88
C ASN A 48 25.89 10.65 -0.44
N GLN A 49 25.06 10.20 0.51
CA GLN A 49 25.51 9.83 1.85
C GLN A 49 26.37 8.55 1.86
N ARG A 50 26.25 7.69 0.85
CA ARG A 50 27.00 6.43 0.72
C ARG A 50 28.26 6.56 -0.15
N LEU A 51 28.40 7.67 -0.88
CA LEU A 51 29.53 7.92 -1.79
C LEU A 51 30.62 8.74 -1.09
N SER A 52 31.87 8.39 -1.39
CA SER A 52 33.05 9.15 -0.99
C SER A 52 33.05 10.54 -1.64
N GLY A 53 33.72 11.53 -1.03
CA GLY A 53 33.64 12.93 -1.45
C GLY A 53 33.90 13.21 -2.93
N ALA A 54 34.79 12.44 -3.57
CA ALA A 54 35.10 12.55 -5.00
C ALA A 54 34.03 11.94 -5.93
N ASP A 55 33.22 11.00 -5.43
CA ASP A 55 32.20 10.28 -6.21
C ASP A 55 30.80 10.91 -6.07
N LYS A 56 30.65 11.96 -5.25
CA LYS A 56 29.36 12.61 -5.00
C LYS A 56 28.79 13.18 -6.29
N LEU A 57 27.52 12.85 -6.56
CA LEU A 57 26.83 13.27 -7.76
C LEU A 57 26.34 14.72 -7.62
N PRO A 58 26.76 15.67 -8.48
CA PRO A 58 26.37 17.08 -8.40
C PRO A 58 24.88 17.24 -8.69
N TRP A 59 24.22 18.23 -8.11
CA TRP A 59 22.78 18.43 -8.33
C TRP A 59 22.49 18.92 -9.76
N PRO A 60 21.62 18.23 -10.53
CA PRO A 60 21.22 18.69 -11.84
C PRO A 60 20.27 19.88 -11.71
N LYS A 61 20.30 20.78 -12.69
CA LYS A 61 19.29 21.85 -12.81
C LYS A 61 17.89 21.24 -12.81
N PHE A 62 16.94 21.90 -12.15
CA PHE A 62 15.56 21.44 -12.10
C PHE A 62 14.99 21.36 -13.52
N GLY A 63 14.42 20.20 -13.88
CA GLY A 63 14.04 19.90 -15.26
C GLY A 63 13.86 18.40 -15.53
N PRO A 64 13.94 17.95 -16.79
CA PRO A 64 13.66 16.56 -17.18
C PRO A 64 14.49 15.51 -16.43
N ALA A 65 15.71 15.86 -16.03
CA ALA A 65 16.59 14.97 -15.26
C ALA A 65 15.99 14.55 -13.90
N TRP A 66 15.15 15.38 -13.30
CA TRP A 66 14.46 15.08 -12.04
C TRP A 66 13.36 14.04 -12.20
N TYR A 67 12.92 13.77 -13.44
CA TYR A 67 11.92 12.76 -13.78
C TYR A 67 12.54 11.47 -14.35
N ALA A 68 13.87 11.36 -14.36
CA ALA A 68 14.57 10.17 -14.81
C ALA A 68 14.19 8.96 -13.94
N GLY A 69 13.50 7.98 -14.52
CA GLY A 69 13.00 6.78 -13.83
C GLY A 69 11.52 6.83 -13.41
N CYS A 70 10.83 7.96 -13.59
CA CYS A 70 9.42 8.13 -13.19
C CYS A 70 8.50 7.09 -13.86
N THR A 71 8.72 6.81 -15.14
CA THR A 71 7.96 5.80 -15.90
C THR A 71 8.09 4.40 -15.30
N THR A 72 9.27 4.04 -14.79
CA THR A 72 9.48 2.74 -14.13
C THR A 72 8.69 2.64 -12.84
N LEU A 73 8.63 3.74 -12.07
CA LEU A 73 7.83 3.82 -10.85
C LEU A 73 6.33 3.72 -11.14
N ILE A 74 5.84 4.41 -12.17
CA ILE A 74 4.43 4.36 -12.60
C ILE A 74 4.06 2.93 -13.02
N ILE A 75 4.87 2.29 -13.86
CA ILE A 75 4.63 0.91 -14.32
C ILE A 75 4.62 -0.06 -13.13
N GLY A 76 5.61 0.05 -12.23
CA GLY A 76 5.70 -0.80 -11.05
C GLY A 76 4.48 -0.66 -10.13
N ASN A 77 4.05 0.57 -9.84
CA ASN A 77 2.89 0.80 -8.97
C ASN A 77 1.57 0.37 -9.65
N SER A 78 1.47 0.55 -10.96
CA SER A 78 0.30 0.12 -11.74
C SER A 78 0.17 -1.41 -11.76
N LEU A 79 1.29 -2.13 -11.94
CA LEU A 79 1.30 -3.59 -11.88
C LEU A 79 0.87 -4.09 -10.49
N LYS A 80 1.41 -3.47 -9.44
CA LYS A 80 1.07 -3.78 -8.05
C LYS A 80 -0.42 -3.56 -7.76
N ALA A 81 -0.95 -2.42 -8.17
CA ALA A 81 -2.37 -2.10 -8.06
C ALA A 81 -3.24 -3.09 -8.85
N GLY A 82 -2.81 -3.47 -10.07
CA GLY A 82 -3.50 -4.47 -10.89
C GLY A 82 -3.66 -5.81 -10.18
N VAL A 83 -2.59 -6.36 -9.60
CA VAL A 83 -2.64 -7.61 -8.83
C VAL A 83 -3.60 -7.48 -7.64
N ARG A 84 -3.53 -6.38 -6.90
CA ARG A 84 -4.42 -6.11 -5.77
C ARG A 84 -5.89 -6.07 -6.18
N PHE A 85 -6.22 -5.37 -7.27
CA PHE A 85 -7.60 -5.25 -7.74
C PHE A 85 -8.15 -6.58 -8.23
N VAL A 86 -7.36 -7.34 -9.01
CA VAL A 86 -7.76 -8.68 -9.47
C VAL A 86 -8.02 -9.58 -8.26
N ALA A 87 -7.11 -9.60 -7.29
CA ALA A 87 -7.28 -10.40 -6.08
C ALA A 87 -8.53 -9.93 -5.28
N PHE A 88 -8.71 -8.62 -5.12
CA PHE A 88 -9.87 -8.05 -4.43
C PHE A 88 -11.19 -8.45 -5.08
N ASP A 89 -11.28 -8.40 -6.41
CA ASP A 89 -12.49 -8.79 -7.12
C ASP A 89 -12.78 -10.29 -6.99
N GLN A 90 -11.75 -11.14 -6.96
CA GLN A 90 -11.90 -12.57 -6.69
C GLN A 90 -12.38 -12.84 -5.26
N PHE A 91 -11.77 -12.22 -4.24
CA PHE A 91 -12.24 -12.40 -2.86
C PHE A 91 -13.63 -11.82 -2.65
N LYS A 92 -13.92 -10.68 -3.28
CA LYS A 92 -15.24 -10.05 -3.23
C LYS A 92 -16.30 -10.91 -3.91
N SER A 93 -15.99 -11.57 -5.02
CA SER A 93 -16.93 -12.48 -5.69
C SER A 93 -17.21 -13.75 -4.90
N MET A 94 -16.24 -14.21 -4.09
CA MET A 94 -16.41 -15.33 -3.16
C MET A 94 -17.22 -14.96 -1.89
N LEU A 95 -17.13 -13.70 -1.44
CA LEU A 95 -17.74 -13.24 -0.18
C LEU A 95 -19.06 -12.46 -0.33
N GLN A 96 -19.45 -12.14 -1.56
CA GLN A 96 -20.74 -11.50 -1.84
C GLN A 96 -21.90 -12.48 -1.64
N ASP A 97 -23.03 -11.97 -1.13
CA ASP A 97 -24.28 -12.74 -1.06
C ASP A 97 -24.88 -12.94 -2.46
N GLU A 98 -25.91 -13.79 -2.59
CA GLU A 98 -26.60 -14.08 -3.86
C GLU A 98 -27.13 -12.82 -4.57
N ASN A 99 -27.42 -11.76 -3.80
CA ASN A 99 -27.85 -10.45 -4.32
C ASN A 99 -26.69 -9.57 -4.84
N GLY A 100 -25.46 -10.05 -4.74
CA GLY A 100 -24.24 -9.32 -5.12
C GLY A 100 -23.88 -8.18 -4.17
N HIS A 101 -24.40 -8.19 -2.94
CA HIS A 101 -24.03 -7.26 -1.87
C HIS A 101 -22.95 -7.86 -1.00
N ILE A 102 -22.04 -7.02 -0.53
CA ILE A 102 -20.99 -7.38 0.42
C ILE A 102 -21.07 -6.41 1.60
N SER A 103 -21.08 -6.94 2.81
CA SER A 103 -21.09 -6.12 4.02
C SER A 103 -19.73 -5.43 4.22
N GLY A 104 -19.71 -4.35 5.01
CA GLY A 104 -18.47 -3.64 5.36
C GLY A 104 -17.37 -4.58 5.88
N PRO A 105 -17.64 -5.43 6.90
CA PRO A 105 -16.65 -6.38 7.42
C PRO A 105 -16.13 -7.37 6.37
N ARG A 106 -17.00 -7.93 5.52
CA ARG A 106 -16.58 -8.85 4.45
C ARG A 106 -15.74 -8.15 3.38
N THR A 107 -16.00 -6.87 3.12
CA THR A 107 -15.17 -6.04 2.23
C THR A 107 -13.76 -5.84 2.79
N VAL A 108 -13.65 -5.66 4.12
CA VAL A 108 -12.35 -5.57 4.80
C VAL A 108 -11.59 -6.89 4.68
N ILE A 109 -12.25 -8.02 4.90
CA ILE A 109 -11.64 -9.35 4.73
C ILE A 109 -11.17 -9.57 3.29
N ALA A 110 -12.00 -9.22 2.29
CA ALA A 110 -11.62 -9.27 0.88
C ALA A 110 -10.40 -8.37 0.58
N GLY A 111 -10.36 -7.17 1.16
CA GLY A 111 -9.23 -6.25 1.08
C GLY A 111 -7.95 -6.81 1.69
N PHE A 112 -8.05 -7.48 2.83
CA PHE A 112 -6.92 -8.12 3.49
C PHE A 112 -6.39 -9.31 2.66
N GLY A 113 -7.27 -10.20 2.20
CA GLY A 113 -6.89 -11.30 1.31
C GLY A 113 -6.23 -10.82 0.02
N ALA A 114 -6.74 -9.72 -0.55
CA ALA A 114 -6.13 -9.06 -1.70
C ALA A 114 -4.72 -8.54 -1.40
N GLY A 115 -4.51 -7.91 -0.23
CA GLY A 115 -3.19 -7.41 0.20
C GLY A 115 -2.17 -8.52 0.48
N VAL A 116 -2.61 -9.66 1.04
CA VAL A 116 -1.76 -10.85 1.21
C VAL A 116 -1.37 -11.43 -0.14
N THR A 117 -2.31 -11.52 -1.08
CA THR A 117 -2.07 -12.03 -2.43
C THR A 117 -1.14 -11.11 -3.23
N GLU A 118 -1.36 -9.79 -3.13
CA GLU A 118 -0.45 -8.76 -3.67
C GLU A 118 0.96 -8.93 -3.10
N SER A 119 1.08 -9.11 -1.78
CA SER A 119 2.37 -9.29 -1.12
C SER A 119 3.08 -10.54 -1.61
N LEU A 120 2.35 -11.65 -1.74
CA LEU A 120 2.89 -12.94 -2.16
C LEU A 120 3.33 -12.93 -3.62
N LEU A 121 2.47 -12.43 -4.52
CA LEU A 121 2.69 -12.55 -5.96
C LEU A 121 3.53 -11.43 -6.54
N ALA A 122 3.48 -10.23 -5.95
CA ALA A 122 4.16 -9.05 -6.47
C ALA A 122 5.21 -8.53 -5.48
N VAL A 123 4.83 -8.13 -4.26
CA VAL A 123 5.75 -7.32 -3.44
C VAL A 123 6.99 -8.11 -3.00
N THR A 124 6.81 -9.29 -2.43
CA THR A 124 7.91 -10.08 -1.88
C THR A 124 8.91 -10.58 -2.92
N PRO A 125 8.51 -11.20 -4.04
CA PRO A 125 9.48 -11.63 -5.05
C PRO A 125 10.23 -10.43 -5.66
N PHE A 126 9.55 -9.30 -5.90
CA PHE A 126 10.21 -8.11 -6.44
C PHE A 126 11.19 -7.47 -5.46
N GLU A 127 10.81 -7.31 -4.18
CA GLU A 127 11.69 -6.77 -3.16
C GLU A 127 12.87 -7.73 -2.85
N SER A 128 12.66 -9.04 -2.88
CA SER A 128 13.76 -10.01 -2.73
C SER A 128 14.78 -9.92 -3.87
N ILE A 129 14.33 -9.86 -5.12
CA ILE A 129 15.23 -9.69 -6.28
C ILE A 129 15.97 -8.36 -6.21
N LYS A 130 15.26 -7.28 -5.86
CA LYS A 130 15.82 -5.93 -5.72
C LYS A 130 16.87 -5.86 -4.61
N THR A 131 16.60 -6.42 -3.44
CA THR A 131 17.55 -6.45 -2.33
C THR A 131 18.77 -7.30 -2.67
N THR A 132 18.59 -8.45 -3.32
CA THR A 132 19.70 -9.29 -3.81
C THR A 132 20.56 -8.56 -4.85
N LEU A 133 19.95 -7.81 -5.76
CA LEU A 133 20.68 -6.96 -6.72
C LEU A 133 21.47 -5.84 -6.04
N ILE A 134 20.88 -5.19 -5.04
CA ILE A 134 21.54 -4.14 -4.28
C ILE A 134 22.71 -4.71 -3.49
N ASP A 135 22.56 -5.90 -2.93
CA ASP A 135 23.60 -6.60 -2.17
C ASP A 135 24.75 -7.07 -3.07
N ASP A 136 24.45 -7.67 -4.23
CA ASP A 136 25.45 -8.06 -5.23
C ASP A 136 26.26 -6.86 -5.76
N ARG A 137 25.63 -5.69 -5.89
CA ARG A 137 26.34 -4.45 -6.25
C ARG A 137 27.35 -3.97 -5.22
N LYS A 138 27.25 -4.41 -3.97
CA LYS A 138 28.25 -4.12 -2.92
C LYS A 138 29.44 -5.09 -2.97
N ALA A 139 29.30 -6.23 -3.65
CA ALA A 139 30.37 -7.20 -3.75
C ALA A 139 31.51 -6.67 -4.61
N ALA A 140 32.75 -7.07 -4.31
CA ALA A 140 33.94 -6.67 -5.06
C ALA A 140 33.90 -7.04 -6.55
N LYS A 141 33.06 -8.03 -6.92
CA LYS A 141 32.81 -8.44 -8.31
C LYS A 141 31.30 -8.67 -8.49
N PRO A 142 30.52 -7.64 -8.86
CA PRO A 142 29.08 -7.78 -9.11
C PRO A 142 28.82 -8.75 -10.26
N ARG A 143 27.95 -9.74 -10.04
CA ARG A 143 27.61 -10.77 -11.03
C ARG A 143 26.25 -10.54 -11.68
N LEU A 144 25.39 -9.76 -11.04
CA LEU A 144 24.01 -9.54 -11.47
C LEU A 144 23.87 -8.22 -12.25
N ARG A 145 23.55 -8.33 -13.54
CA ARG A 145 23.43 -7.17 -14.45
C ARG A 145 22.07 -6.48 -14.44
N GLY A 146 21.04 -7.11 -13.88
CA GLY A 146 19.69 -6.55 -13.81
C GLY A 146 18.63 -7.54 -13.33
N PHE A 147 17.38 -7.07 -13.20
CA PHE A 147 16.26 -7.85 -12.67
C PHE A 147 16.05 -9.17 -13.42
N LEU A 148 15.87 -9.12 -14.74
CA LEU A 148 15.62 -10.30 -15.57
C LEU A 148 16.80 -11.29 -15.58
N HIS A 149 18.03 -10.81 -15.40
CA HIS A 149 19.22 -11.65 -15.29
C HIS A 149 19.34 -12.30 -13.91
N ALA A 150 18.89 -11.62 -12.86
CA ALA A 150 18.93 -12.12 -11.49
C ALA A 150 17.91 -13.23 -11.23
N VAL A 151 16.73 -13.18 -11.84
CA VAL A 151 15.67 -14.20 -11.64
C VAL A 151 16.16 -15.65 -11.85
N PRO A 152 16.72 -16.03 -13.01
CA PRO A 152 17.15 -17.42 -13.22
C PRO A 152 18.34 -17.82 -12.34
N ILE A 153 19.19 -16.87 -11.94
CA ILE A 153 20.33 -17.13 -11.05
C ILE A 153 19.83 -17.42 -9.63
N ILE A 154 18.97 -16.56 -9.10
CA ILE A 154 18.36 -16.75 -7.77
C ILE A 154 17.55 -18.05 -7.72
N ALA A 155 16.78 -18.34 -8.78
CA ALA A 155 16.01 -19.58 -8.87
C ALA A 155 16.90 -20.84 -8.83
N ARG A 156 18.07 -20.81 -9.46
CA ARG A 156 19.02 -21.93 -9.46
C ARG A 156 19.79 -22.05 -8.15
N GLU A 157 20.20 -20.93 -7.56
CA GLU A 157 21.08 -20.93 -6.37
C GLU A 157 20.31 -21.07 -5.05
N ARG A 158 19.14 -20.41 -4.93
CA ARG A 158 18.35 -20.34 -3.68
C ARG A 158 16.96 -20.98 -3.79
N GLY A 159 16.57 -21.44 -4.98
CA GLY A 159 15.24 -22.00 -5.24
C GLY A 159 14.12 -20.99 -5.02
N ILE A 160 12.89 -21.51 -4.92
CA ILE A 160 11.68 -20.70 -4.70
C ILE A 160 11.76 -19.93 -3.37
N ARG A 161 12.35 -20.52 -2.33
CA ARG A 161 12.52 -19.88 -1.01
C ARG A 161 13.33 -18.57 -1.08
N GLY A 162 14.26 -18.46 -2.02
CA GLY A 162 15.02 -17.23 -2.26
C GLY A 162 14.12 -16.03 -2.57
N PHE A 163 13.00 -16.23 -3.27
CA PHE A 163 12.06 -15.16 -3.62
C PHE A 163 11.13 -14.75 -2.47
N PHE A 164 10.98 -15.59 -1.44
CA PHE A 164 10.07 -15.36 -0.31
C PHE A 164 10.78 -15.05 1.01
N GLN A 165 12.11 -14.91 0.99
CA GLN A 165 12.87 -14.51 2.16
C GLN A 165 12.47 -13.09 2.58
N GLY A 166 11.88 -12.95 3.77
CA GLY A 166 11.33 -11.70 4.26
C GLY A 166 9.83 -11.49 4.03
N PHE A 167 9.10 -12.48 3.49
CA PHE A 167 7.64 -12.40 3.28
C PHE A 167 6.89 -11.97 4.54
N VAL A 168 7.15 -12.64 5.68
CA VAL A 168 6.48 -12.38 6.95
C VAL A 168 6.75 -10.95 7.45
N PRO A 169 8.00 -10.49 7.64
CA PRO A 169 8.23 -9.12 8.10
C PRO A 169 7.74 -8.06 7.11
N THR A 170 7.83 -8.31 5.80
CA THR A 170 7.32 -7.38 4.78
C THR A 170 5.78 -7.29 4.81
N THR A 171 5.09 -8.42 4.98
CA THR A 171 3.63 -8.46 5.04
C THR A 171 3.13 -7.86 6.35
N ALA A 172 3.77 -8.17 7.48
CA ALA A 172 3.45 -7.59 8.78
C ALA A 172 3.56 -6.06 8.75
N ARG A 173 4.67 -5.53 8.20
CA ARG A 173 4.86 -4.09 8.05
C ARG A 173 3.79 -3.46 7.15
N GLN A 174 3.41 -4.11 6.05
CA GLN A 174 2.34 -3.60 5.18
C GLN A 174 0.97 -3.63 5.84
N ALA A 175 0.69 -4.67 6.64
CA ALA A 175 -0.52 -4.79 7.43
C ALA A 175 -0.60 -3.69 8.48
N ALA A 176 0.49 -3.45 9.23
CA ALA A 176 0.58 -2.37 10.22
C ALA A 176 0.32 -1.00 9.57
N ASN A 177 1.02 -0.66 8.48
CA ASN A 177 0.80 0.59 7.76
C ASN A 177 -0.64 0.77 7.27
N SER A 178 -1.26 -0.32 6.80
CA SER A 178 -2.65 -0.28 6.35
C SER A 178 -3.61 -0.09 7.54
N ALA A 179 -3.39 -0.80 8.64
CA ALA A 179 -4.18 -0.70 9.85
C ALA A 179 -4.14 0.72 10.44
N THR A 180 -2.96 1.32 10.57
CA THR A 180 -2.81 2.71 11.02
C THR A 180 -3.54 3.68 10.09
N ARG A 181 -3.37 3.54 8.77
CA ARG A 181 -4.02 4.42 7.80
C ARG A 181 -5.54 4.36 7.88
N PHE A 182 -6.10 3.15 7.90
CA PHE A 182 -7.54 2.97 7.96
C PHE A 182 -8.12 3.30 9.34
N GLY A 183 -7.41 2.98 10.42
CA GLY A 183 -7.78 3.34 11.78
C GLY A 183 -7.88 4.85 11.95
N SER A 184 -6.82 5.59 11.62
CA SER A 184 -6.80 7.05 11.70
C SER A 184 -7.86 7.68 10.78
N TYR A 185 -8.02 7.17 9.56
CA TYR A 185 -9.06 7.66 8.64
C TYR A 185 -10.47 7.46 9.22
N ASN A 186 -10.78 6.26 9.74
CA ASN A 186 -12.09 5.97 10.29
C ASN A 186 -12.37 6.77 11.56
N PHE A 187 -11.37 6.94 12.44
CA PHE A 187 -11.48 7.76 13.65
C PHE A 187 -11.87 9.21 13.31
N PHE A 188 -11.09 9.87 12.45
CA PHE A 188 -11.40 11.24 12.05
C PHE A 188 -12.68 11.35 11.24
N LYS A 189 -12.99 10.34 10.42
CA LYS A 189 -14.24 10.29 9.69
C LYS A 189 -15.43 10.21 10.63
N GLN A 190 -15.38 9.37 11.67
CA GLN A 190 -16.44 9.24 12.67
C GLN A 190 -16.64 10.54 13.44
N ILE A 191 -15.55 11.22 13.83
CA ILE A 191 -15.61 12.55 14.44
C ILE A 191 -16.30 13.53 13.49
N ALA A 192 -15.87 13.60 12.24
CA ALA A 192 -16.45 14.52 11.28
C ALA A 192 -17.92 14.21 10.93
N GLU A 193 -18.31 12.93 10.88
CA GLU A 193 -19.72 12.50 10.72
C GLU A 193 -20.57 12.88 11.94
N SER A 194 -20.00 12.96 13.14
CA SER A 194 -20.73 13.39 14.36
C SER A 194 -21.18 14.85 14.34
N TYR A 195 -20.52 15.70 13.54
CA TYR A 195 -20.88 17.12 13.38
C TYR A 195 -21.83 17.40 12.21
N VAL A 196 -22.19 16.36 11.45
CA VAL A 196 -23.01 16.48 10.23
C VAL A 196 -24.38 15.84 10.48
N ALA A 197 -25.43 16.40 9.87
CA ALA A 197 -26.78 15.87 10.02
C ALA A 197 -26.87 14.41 9.53
N PRO A 198 -27.64 13.53 10.21
CA PRO A 198 -27.77 12.13 9.82
C PRO A 198 -28.23 11.98 8.35
N GLY A 199 -27.36 11.42 7.50
CA GLY A 199 -27.64 11.15 6.08
C GLY A 199 -27.01 12.13 5.10
N GLU A 200 -26.40 13.23 5.56
CA GLU A 200 -25.62 14.11 4.70
C GLU A 200 -24.19 13.56 4.53
N LYS A 201 -23.73 13.42 3.29
CA LYS A 201 -22.39 12.91 3.01
C LYS A 201 -21.37 14.00 3.23
N LEU A 202 -20.22 13.64 3.84
CA LEU A 202 -19.09 14.56 3.93
C LEU A 202 -18.72 15.10 2.54
N GLY A 203 -18.51 16.41 2.47
CA GLY A 203 -18.00 17.07 1.28
C GLY A 203 -16.65 16.50 0.84
N ALA A 204 -16.33 16.68 -0.45
CA ALA A 204 -15.05 16.24 -1.01
C ALA A 204 -13.85 16.89 -0.29
N ALA A 205 -13.97 18.17 0.10
CA ALA A 205 -12.93 18.90 0.81
C ALA A 205 -12.67 18.36 2.23
N SER A 206 -13.71 18.03 2.99
CA SER A 206 -13.55 17.46 4.33
C SER A 206 -12.99 16.04 4.25
N THR A 207 -13.47 15.23 3.30
CA THR A 207 -12.92 13.89 3.05
C THR A 207 -11.44 13.93 2.66
N PHE A 208 -11.04 14.91 1.83
CA PHE A 208 -9.65 15.14 1.48
C PHE A 208 -8.81 15.55 2.69
N GLY A 209 -9.30 16.48 3.51
CA GLY A 209 -8.62 16.92 4.74
C GLY A 209 -8.39 15.78 5.73
N ILE A 210 -9.42 14.96 5.97
CA ILE A 210 -9.34 13.76 6.82
C ILE A 210 -8.33 12.76 6.25
N GLY A 211 -8.36 12.54 4.92
CA GLY A 211 -7.39 11.69 4.24
C GLY A 211 -5.94 12.19 4.39
N GLY A 212 -5.73 13.51 4.32
CA GLY A 212 -4.43 14.15 4.52
C GLY A 212 -3.91 13.97 5.95
N LEU A 213 -4.74 14.22 6.96
CA LEU A 213 -4.39 14.04 8.38
C LEU A 213 -4.07 12.57 8.70
N ALA A 214 -4.91 11.64 8.24
CA ALA A 214 -4.65 10.21 8.40
C ALA A 214 -3.32 9.81 7.71
N GLY A 215 -3.01 10.41 6.56
CA GLY A 215 -1.75 10.24 5.87
C GLY A 215 -0.54 10.69 6.69
N LEU A 216 -0.60 11.87 7.31
CA LEU A 216 0.48 12.40 8.17
C LEU A 216 0.75 11.47 9.36
N ILE A 217 -0.30 11.03 10.06
CA ILE A 217 -0.17 10.09 11.18
C ILE A 217 0.46 8.77 10.72
N THR A 218 0.06 8.28 9.55
CA THR A 218 0.63 7.04 8.99
C THR A 218 2.13 7.21 8.73
N VAL A 219 2.55 8.36 8.19
CA VAL A 219 3.97 8.65 7.95
C VAL A 219 4.75 8.72 9.25
N GLU A 220 4.24 9.40 10.27
CA GLU A 220 4.88 9.48 11.58
C GLU A 220 5.02 8.09 12.21
N ALA A 221 3.95 7.30 12.24
CA ALA A 221 3.96 5.94 12.77
C ALA A 221 4.99 5.06 12.03
N ALA A 222 5.04 5.13 10.70
CA ALA A 222 5.99 4.39 9.88
C ALA A 222 7.45 4.81 10.14
N VAL A 223 7.69 6.09 10.43
CA VAL A 223 9.01 6.62 10.78
C VAL A 223 9.45 6.09 12.14
N TYR A 224 8.57 6.08 13.15
CA TYR A 224 8.89 5.54 14.46
C TYR A 224 9.17 4.03 14.44
N GLU A 225 8.42 3.28 13.63
CA GLU A 225 8.67 1.85 13.38
C GLU A 225 10.05 1.64 12.74
N GLN A 226 10.42 2.50 11.78
CA GLN A 226 11.70 2.39 11.08
C GLN A 226 12.91 2.85 11.90
N LEU A 227 12.71 3.77 12.84
CA LEU A 227 13.73 4.21 13.80
C LEU A 227 13.92 3.22 14.96
N GLY A 228 13.10 2.16 15.04
CA GLY A 228 13.15 1.19 16.13
C GLY A 228 12.79 1.80 17.50
N LEU A 229 12.17 2.99 17.49
CA LEU A 229 11.68 3.67 18.69
C LEU A 229 10.35 3.05 19.15
N TRP A 230 9.62 2.41 18.24
CA TRP A 230 8.61 1.42 18.59
C TRP A 230 9.30 0.08 18.87
N LYS A 231 9.57 -0.19 20.15
CA LYS A 231 9.59 -1.56 20.66
C LYS A 231 8.19 -1.85 21.22
N PRO A 232 7.25 -2.43 20.45
CA PRO A 232 6.12 -3.08 21.07
C PRO A 232 6.54 -4.50 21.45
N ALA A 233 5.75 -5.10 22.34
CA ALA A 233 5.81 -6.42 22.96
C ALA A 233 6.01 -7.68 22.05
N CYS A 234 6.70 -7.59 20.91
CA CYS A 234 7.04 -8.73 20.04
C CYS A 234 8.04 -9.72 20.67
N ALA A 235 8.56 -9.45 21.87
CA ALA A 235 9.42 -10.38 22.59
C ALA A 235 8.65 -11.47 23.36
N GLU A 236 7.34 -11.30 23.62
CA GLU A 236 6.62 -12.22 24.53
C GLU A 236 5.26 -12.75 24.04
N GLY A 237 4.77 -12.39 22.85
CA GLY A 237 3.52 -12.92 22.32
C GLY A 237 3.44 -12.88 20.80
N GLY A 238 2.80 -13.87 20.18
CA GLY A 238 2.84 -14.14 18.75
C GLY A 238 2.45 -12.94 17.87
N CYS A 239 3.03 -12.90 16.67
CA CYS A 239 2.83 -11.87 15.63
C CYS A 239 1.35 -11.66 15.22
N VAL A 240 0.45 -12.53 15.64
CA VAL A 240 -1.01 -12.46 15.42
C VAL A 240 -1.71 -11.71 16.56
N ASP A 241 -1.25 -11.87 17.80
CA ASP A 241 -1.85 -11.26 18.99
C ASP A 241 -1.52 -9.77 19.10
N ALA A 242 -0.39 -9.32 18.57
CA ALA A 242 -0.06 -7.89 18.49
C ALA A 242 -0.96 -7.13 17.49
N VAL A 243 -1.36 -7.79 16.41
CA VAL A 243 -2.25 -7.22 15.38
C VAL A 243 -3.70 -7.20 15.87
N VAL A 244 -4.12 -8.22 16.63
CA VAL A 244 -5.43 -8.26 17.28
C VAL A 244 -5.46 -7.33 18.50
N GLY A 245 -4.37 -7.22 19.25
CA GLY A 245 -4.21 -6.39 20.44
C GLY A 245 -4.27 -4.90 20.14
N SER A 246 -3.61 -4.41 19.07
CA SER A 246 -3.75 -3.01 18.66
C SER A 246 -5.14 -2.65 18.14
N VAL A 247 -5.97 -3.63 17.75
CA VAL A 247 -7.39 -3.40 17.42
C VAL A 247 -8.27 -3.44 18.67
N ALA A 248 -7.86 -4.16 19.72
CA ALA A 248 -8.57 -4.22 20.99
C ALA A 248 -8.31 -2.99 21.88
N GLU A 249 -7.08 -2.47 21.94
CA GLU A 249 -6.72 -1.34 22.81
C GLU A 249 -7.34 0.01 22.39
N VAL A 250 -7.80 0.15 21.14
CA VAL A 250 -8.51 1.36 20.68
C VAL A 250 -10.00 1.32 21.09
N GLY A 251 -10.51 0.16 21.54
CA GLY A 251 -11.89 -0.01 21.99
C GLY A 251 -12.13 0.21 23.49
N GLU A 252 -11.08 0.41 24.30
CA GLU A 252 -11.20 0.33 25.77
C GLU A 252 -10.85 1.64 26.53
N THR A 253 -10.78 2.77 25.82
CA THR A 253 -10.68 4.11 26.44
C THR A 253 -12.02 4.84 26.60
N ASP A 254 -13.15 4.18 26.31
CA ASP A 254 -14.49 4.67 26.66
C ASP A 254 -15.26 3.60 27.46
N ALA A 255 -14.88 3.46 28.73
CA ALA A 255 -15.72 2.88 29.79
C ALA A 255 -15.50 3.66 31.10
#